data_AF-A0A9E1K7L5-F1
#
_entry.id   AF-A0A9E1K7L5-F1
#
_cell.length_a   1.000
_cell.length_b   1.000
_cell.length_c   1.000
_cell.angle_alpha   90.00
_cell.angle_beta   90.00
_cell.angle_gamma   90.00
#
_symmetry.space_group_name_H-M   'P 1'
#
loop_
_entity.id
_entity.type
_entity.pdbx_description
1 polymer ?
#
loop_
_entity_poly.entity_id
_entity_poly.type
_entity_poly.pdbx_seq_one_letter_code
_entity_poly.pdbx_strand_id
1 'polypeptide(L)' 'LPIIRTSVDHGTAFDIAGKGCASPESIEFATQAAAHFTKQVSSLSR' A
#
# COMPACT_ATOMS: atom_id res chain seq x y z
N LEU A 1 11.37 -1.01 12.00
CA LEU A 1 10.34 -1.90 12.57
C LEU A 1 10.68 -3.33 12.19
N PRO A 2 10.41 -4.34 13.02
CA PRO A 2 10.62 -5.75 12.67
C PRO A 2 9.50 -6.30 11.76
N ILE A 3 8.91 -5.46 10.91
CA ILE A 3 7.88 -5.80 9.92
C ILE A 3 8.09 -4.94 8.66
N ILE A 4 7.65 -5.45 7.51
CA ILE A 4 7.51 -4.64 6.30
C ILE A 4 6.33 -3.70 6.50
N ARG A 5 6.57 -2.41 6.34
CA ARG A 5 5.54 -1.37 6.42
C ARG A 5 5.78 -0.35 5.32
N THR A 6 4.82 -0.25 4.41
CA THR A 6 4.72 0.82 3.42
C THR A 6 3.63 1.80 3.84
N SER A 7 3.55 2.95 3.16
CA SER A 7 2.56 3.99 3.43
C SER A 7 2.34 4.79 2.17
N VAL A 8 1.18 5.43 2.08
CA VAL A 8 0.96 6.51 1.12
C VAL A 8 1.93 7.67 1.35
N ASP A 9 2.16 8.45 0.30
CA ASP A 9 3.01 9.64 0.27
C ASP A 9 2.24 10.97 0.50
N HIS A 10 0.95 10.89 0.82
CA HIS A 10 0.10 12.04 1.10
C HIS A 10 -0.48 12.03 2.53
N GLY A 11 -1.04 13.17 2.94
CA GLY A 11 -1.72 13.34 4.23
C GLY A 11 -3.18 12.90 4.22
N THR A 12 -3.96 13.39 5.19
CA THR A 12 -5.36 12.98 5.41
C THR A 12 -6.35 13.52 4.38
N ALA A 13 -6.01 14.61 3.69
CA ALA A 13 -6.84 15.24 2.66
C ALA A 13 -8.29 15.51 3.13
N PHE A 14 -8.46 16.07 4.34
CA PHE A 14 -9.78 16.33 4.94
C PHE A 14 -10.66 17.27 4.11
N ASP A 15 -10.05 18.16 3.34
CA ASP A 15 -10.71 19.04 2.40
C ASP A 15 -11.42 18.28 1.26
N ILE A 16 -11.04 17.03 0.98
CA ILE A 16 -11.65 16.19 -0.08
C ILE A 16 -12.29 14.89 0.41
N ALA A 17 -12.30 14.64 1.72
CA ALA A 17 -12.93 13.45 2.29
C ALA A 17 -14.43 13.38 1.92
N GLY A 18 -14.87 12.21 1.41
CA GLY A 18 -16.26 11.99 1.01
C GLY A 18 -16.67 12.59 -0.34
N LYS A 19 -15.76 13.27 -1.06
CA LYS A 19 -16.07 13.90 -2.36
C LYS A 19 -15.88 12.97 -3.58
N GLY A 20 -15.34 11.77 -3.38
CA GLY A 20 -15.11 10.81 -4.47
C GLY A 20 -13.99 11.20 -5.46
N CYS A 21 -13.12 12.15 -5.10
CA CYS A 21 -12.07 12.67 -5.98
C CYS A 21 -10.64 12.41 -5.48
N ALA A 22 -10.46 11.61 -4.42
CA ALA A 22 -9.13 11.20 -3.97
C ALA A 22 -8.50 10.21 -4.96
N SER A 23 -7.23 10.42 -5.33
CA SER A 23 -6.50 9.48 -6.18
C SER A 23 -6.07 8.24 -5.37
N PRO A 24 -6.28 7.02 -5.89
CA PRO A 24 -5.84 5.79 -5.24
C PRO A 24 -4.38 5.40 -5.55
N GLU A 25 -3.71 6.08 -6.48
CA GLU A 25 -2.40 5.68 -7.03
C GLU A 25 -1.33 5.41 -5.95
N SER A 26 -1.26 6.28 -4.94
CA SER A 26 -0.29 6.16 -3.85
C SER A 26 -0.50 4.91 -2.99
N ILE A 27 -1.76 4.57 -2.69
CA ILE A 27 -2.06 3.37 -1.89
C ILE A 27 -1.85 2.09 -2.70
N GLU A 28 -2.13 2.14 -4.00
CA GLU A 28 -1.85 1.04 -4.92
C GLU A 28 -0.33 0.76 -4.99
N PHE A 29 0.48 1.80 -5.17
CA PHE A 29 1.94 1.68 -5.17
C PHE A 29 2.47 1.18 -3.83
N ALA A 30 1.99 1.72 -2.70
CA ALA A 30 2.40 1.28 -1.37
C ALA A 30 2.07 -0.21 -1.15
N THR A 31 0.92 -0.67 -1.63
CA THR A 31 0.50 -2.07 -1.54
C THR A 31 1.38 -2.98 -2.39
N GLN A 32 1.65 -2.59 -3.64
CA GLN A 32 2.54 -3.33 -4.54
C GLN A 32 3.97 -3.41 -3.99
N ALA A 33 4.48 -2.30 -3.44
CA ALA A 33 5.79 -2.27 -2.80
C ALA A 33 5.86 -3.21 -1.59
N ALA A 34 4.80 -3.29 -0.77
CA ALA A 34 4.74 -4.25 0.33
C ALA A 34 4.84 -5.69 -0.19
N ALA A 35 4.07 -6.03 -1.23
CA ALA A 35 4.12 -7.35 -1.87
C ALA A 35 5.51 -7.65 -2.45
N HIS A 36 6.14 -6.68 -3.12
CA HIS A 36 7.48 -6.80 -3.70
C HIS A 36 8.55 -7.10 -2.63
N PHE A 37 8.46 -6.46 -1.46
CA PHE A 37 9.42 -6.69 -0.38
C PHE A 37 9.16 -7.97 0.42
N THR A 38 8.01 -8.62 0.25
CA THR A 38 7.77 -9.91 0.88
C THR A 38 8.66 -10.99 0.25
N LYS A 39 9.27 -11.85 1.07
CA LYS A 39 9.85 -13.08 0.54
C LYS A 39 8.71 -13.90 -0.04
N GLN A 40 8.77 -14.24 -1.32
CA GLN A 40 7.91 -15.29 -1.85
C GLN A 40 8.19 -16.54 -1.02
N VAL A 41 7.24 -16.89 -0.15
CA VAL A 41 7.16 -18.26 0.35
C VAL A 41 6.78 -19.04 -0.89
N SER A 42 7.79 -19.58 -1.58
CA SER A 42 7.60 -20.54 -2.66
C SER A 42 6.53 -21.49 -2.18
N SER A 43 5.37 -21.47 -2.85
CA SER A 43 4.27 -22.36 -2.55
C SER A 43 4.89 -23.74 -2.38
N LEU A 44 4.87 -24.29 -1.17
CA LEU A 44 5.10 -25.71 -1.01
C LEU A 44 4.16 -26.34 -2.01
N SER A 45 4.75 -27.04 -2.99
CA SER A 45 4.01 -27.91 -3.90
C SER A 45 3.00 -28.67 -3.05
N ARG A 46 1.72 -28.37 -3.26
CA ARG A 46 0.68 -29.35 -2.94
C ARG A 46 0.80 -30.49 -3.93
#